data_AF-A0A8T3NGL0-F1
#
_entry.id   AF-A0A8T3NGL0-F1
#
_cell.length_a   1.000
_cell.length_b   1.000
_cell.length_c   1.000
_cell.angle_alpha   90.00
_cell.angle_beta   90.00
_cell.angle_gamma   90.00
#
_symmetry.space_group_name_H-M   'P 1'
#
loop_
_entity.id
_entity.type
_entity.pdbx_description
1 polymer ?
#
loop_
_entity_poly.entity_id
_entity_poly.type
_entity_poly.pdbx_seq_one_letter_code
_entity_poly.pdbx_strand_id
1 'polypeptide(L)'
;MLAAYALMTYERPHGTELAALVHRGEHIARAQQQLSDFIRDLLTEGAETGDVRDDVAPDELASYCLHALAAASSLPSKAAVRRLVMVTLAGLRPPR
;
A
#
# COMPACT_ATOMS: atom_id res chain seq x y z
N MET A 1 8.32 -2.25 -4.68
CA MET A 1 7.71 -0.92 -4.45
C MET A 1 6.95 -0.82 -3.11
N LEU A 2 6.17 -1.83 -2.70
CA LEU A 2 5.39 -1.81 -1.45
C LEU A 2 6.22 -1.54 -0.17
N ALA A 3 7.45 -2.05 -0.09
CA ALA A 3 8.35 -1.76 1.03
C ALA A 3 8.73 -0.28 1.15
N ALA A 4 8.92 0.41 0.01
CA ALA A 4 9.26 1.84 -0.01
C ALA A 4 8.08 2.70 0.47
N TYR A 5 6.86 2.36 0.03
CA TYR A 5 5.64 3.02 0.50
C TYR A 5 5.44 2.89 2.02
N ALA A 6 5.68 1.70 2.57
CA ALA A 6 5.56 1.45 4.00
C ALA A 6 6.59 2.24 4.83
N LEU A 7 7.84 2.37 4.34
CA LEU A 7 8.86 3.19 5.00
C LEU A 7 8.53 4.69 4.96
N MET A 8 8.09 5.21 3.81
CA MET A 8 7.70 6.62 3.69
C MET A 8 6.53 6.98 4.60
N THR A 9 5.61 6.03 4.81
CA THR A 9 4.46 6.20 5.70
C THR A 9 4.88 6.20 7.17
N TYR A 10 5.85 5.36 7.54
CA TYR A 10 6.45 5.31 8.87
C TYR A 10 7.26 6.58 9.23
N GLU A 11 7.94 7.19 8.26
CA GLU A 11 8.82 8.34 8.49
C GLU A 11 8.10 9.70 8.49
N ARG A 12 6.76 9.73 8.31
CA ARG A 12 5.99 10.96 8.23
C ARG A 12 5.75 11.57 9.64
N PRO A 13 6.12 12.84 9.90
CA PRO A 13 5.86 13.50 11.18
C PRO A 13 4.36 13.68 11.43
N HIS A 14 3.88 13.26 12.59
CA HIS A 14 2.51 13.50 13.05
C HIS A 14 2.37 14.93 13.60
N GLY A 15 2.11 15.87 12.71
CA GLY A 15 1.57 17.18 13.08
C GLY A 15 2.48 18.36 12.75
N THR A 16 2.05 19.18 11.77
CA THR A 16 1.85 20.63 11.90
C THR A 16 1.37 21.22 10.56
N GLU A 17 0.51 22.25 10.66
CA GLU A 17 -0.03 23.16 9.64
C GLU A 17 -1.26 22.76 8.82
N LEU A 18 -2.42 23.08 9.41
CA LEU A 18 -3.79 22.88 8.92
C LEU A 18 -4.15 23.64 7.62
N ALA A 19 -3.40 24.68 7.22
CA ALA A 19 -3.69 25.46 6.00
C ALA A 19 -3.02 24.91 4.74
N ALA A 20 -1.86 24.24 4.86
CA ALA A 20 -1.20 23.53 3.76
C ALA A 20 -1.84 22.15 3.48
N LEU A 21 -2.64 21.63 4.43
CA LEU A 21 -3.25 20.29 4.40
C LEU A 21 -4.35 20.11 3.35
N VAL A 22 -5.06 21.17 2.93
CA VAL A 22 -6.14 21.04 1.94
C VAL A 22 -5.59 20.89 0.53
N HIS A 23 -4.65 21.76 0.11
CA HIS A 23 -4.01 21.65 -1.20
C HIS A 23 -3.05 20.44 -1.26
N ARG A 24 -2.31 20.19 -0.17
CA ARG A 24 -1.52 18.95 -0.03
C ARG A 24 -2.42 17.71 0.03
N GLY A 25 -3.65 17.83 0.52
CA GLY A 25 -4.65 16.74 0.56
C GLY A 25 -5.08 16.30 -0.83
N GLU A 26 -5.37 17.24 -1.74
CA GLU A 26 -5.66 16.92 -3.15
C GLU A 26 -4.46 16.32 -3.89
N HIS A 27 -3.25 16.84 -3.63
CA HIS A 27 -2.01 16.26 -4.18
C HIS A 27 -1.73 14.86 -3.62
N ILE A 28 -1.96 14.64 -2.32
CA ILE A 28 -1.80 13.32 -1.67
C ILE A 28 -2.86 12.35 -2.19
N ALA A 29 -4.11 12.79 -2.34
CA ALA A 29 -5.19 11.96 -2.87
C ALA A 29 -4.89 11.54 -4.31
N ARG A 30 -4.44 12.45 -5.17
CA ARG A 30 -4.00 12.10 -6.54
C ARG A 30 -2.80 11.17 -6.56
N ALA A 31 -1.79 11.39 -5.71
CA ALA A 31 -0.63 10.51 -5.62
C ALA A 31 -1.00 9.12 -5.09
N GLN A 32 -1.94 9.03 -4.15
CA GLN A 32 -2.50 7.76 -3.68
C GLN A 32 -3.32 7.07 -4.77
N GLN A 33 -4.11 7.81 -5.54
CA GLN A 33 -4.87 7.27 -6.67
C GLN A 33 -3.95 6.69 -7.73
N GLN A 34 -2.92 7.43 -8.16
CA GLN A 34 -1.91 6.96 -9.11
C GLN A 34 -1.16 5.73 -8.61
N LEU A 35 -0.84 5.68 -7.31
CA LEU A 35 -0.22 4.51 -6.72
C LEU A 35 -1.19 3.31 -6.68
N SER A 36 -2.47 3.55 -6.41
CA SER A 36 -3.50 2.50 -6.44
C SER A 36 -3.66 1.93 -7.84
N ASP A 37 -3.74 2.77 -8.86
CA ASP A 37 -3.82 2.36 -10.27
C ASP A 37 -2.59 1.54 -10.66
N PHE A 38 -1.38 2.02 -10.32
CA PHE A 38 -0.15 1.29 -10.58
C PHE A 38 -0.08 -0.08 -9.87
N ILE A 39 -0.52 -0.15 -8.61
CA ILE A 39 -0.56 -1.42 -7.87
C ILE A 39 -1.59 -2.37 -8.48
N ARG A 40 -2.76 -1.88 -8.86
CA ARG A 40 -3.79 -2.67 -9.56
C ARG A 40 -3.23 -3.28 -10.83
N ASP A 41 -2.60 -2.47 -11.68
CA ASP A 41 -2.08 -2.93 -12.96
C ASP A 41 -1.03 -4.04 -12.76
N LEU A 42 -0.15 -3.89 -11.77
CA LEU A 42 0.83 -4.91 -11.39
C LEU A 42 0.18 -6.19 -10.84
N LEU A 43 -0.91 -6.07 -10.08
CA LEU A 43 -1.66 -7.21 -9.55
C LEU A 43 -2.41 -7.95 -10.66
N THR A 44 -2.94 -7.23 -11.65
CA THR A 44 -3.56 -7.80 -12.85
C THR A 44 -2.53 -8.62 -13.63
N GLU A 45 -1.37 -8.04 -13.93
CA GLU A 45 -0.28 -8.77 -14.61
C GLU A 45 0.16 -10.01 -13.80
N GLY A 46 0.30 -9.88 -12.48
CA GLY A 46 0.67 -10.99 -11.60
C GLY A 46 -0.39 -12.09 -11.52
N ALA A 47 -1.68 -11.75 -11.66
CA ALA A 47 -2.75 -12.73 -11.74
C ALA A 47 -2.73 -13.47 -13.09
N GLU A 48 -2.49 -12.75 -14.19
CA GLU A 48 -2.34 -13.34 -15.52
C GLU A 48 -1.14 -14.31 -15.61
N THR A 49 -0.06 -14.05 -14.89
CA THR A 49 1.12 -14.95 -14.81
C THR A 49 0.99 -16.05 -13.76
N GLY A 50 -0.05 -16.02 -12.92
CA GLY A 50 -0.27 -16.96 -11.82
C GLY A 50 0.64 -16.76 -10.61
N ASP A 51 1.32 -15.62 -10.51
CA ASP A 51 2.15 -15.23 -9.36
C ASP A 51 1.32 -14.64 -8.21
N VAL A 52 0.12 -14.13 -8.53
CA VAL A 52 -0.84 -13.51 -7.62
C VAL A 52 -2.17 -14.26 -7.72
N ARG A 53 -2.90 -14.31 -6.60
CA ARG A 53 -4.25 -14.88 -6.54
C ARG A 53 -5.21 -14.17 -7.50
N ASP A 54 -6.08 -14.94 -8.13
CA ASP A 54 -7.07 -14.50 -9.12
C ASP A 54 -8.52 -14.63 -8.61
N ASP A 55 -8.71 -15.15 -7.40
CA ASP A 55 -10.02 -15.34 -6.75
C ASP A 55 -10.59 -14.03 -6.15
N VAL A 56 -9.83 -12.94 -6.20
CA VAL A 56 -10.22 -11.60 -5.71
C VAL A 56 -9.88 -10.56 -6.78
N ALA A 57 -10.76 -9.58 -7.00
CA ALA A 57 -10.56 -8.57 -8.03
C ALA A 57 -9.26 -7.74 -7.77
N PRO A 58 -8.48 -7.39 -8.81
CA PRO A 58 -7.26 -6.59 -8.64
C PRO A 58 -7.47 -5.25 -7.93
N ASP A 59 -8.61 -4.58 -8.16
CA ASP A 59 -8.97 -3.34 -7.47
C ASP A 59 -9.15 -3.53 -5.95
N GLU A 60 -9.75 -4.66 -5.54
CA GLU A 60 -9.93 -5.02 -4.14
C GLU A 60 -8.59 -5.36 -3.49
N LEU A 61 -7.73 -6.10 -4.19
CA LEU A 61 -6.38 -6.44 -3.72
C LEU A 61 -5.47 -5.20 -3.61
N ALA A 62 -5.57 -4.25 -4.55
CA ALA A 62 -4.85 -2.98 -4.48
C ALA A 62 -5.29 -2.15 -3.27
N SER A 63 -6.61 -2.05 -3.08
CA SER A 63 -7.20 -1.38 -1.92
C SER A 63 -6.76 -2.05 -0.61
N TYR A 64 -6.81 -3.38 -0.52
CA TYR A 64 -6.32 -4.14 0.61
C TYR A 64 -4.85 -3.83 0.93
N CYS A 65 -3.97 -3.86 -0.08
CA CYS A 65 -2.54 -3.59 0.10
C CYS A 65 -2.29 -2.18 0.64
N LEU A 66 -2.96 -1.18 0.09
CA LEU A 66 -2.80 0.21 0.53
C LEU A 66 -3.27 0.42 1.97
N HIS A 67 -4.44 -0.13 2.34
CA HIS A 67 -4.96 -0.03 3.71
C HIS A 67 -4.07 -0.78 4.70
N ALA A 68 -3.62 -1.99 4.35
CA ALA A 68 -2.73 -2.78 5.20
C ALA A 68 -1.41 -2.03 5.44
N LEU A 69 -0.80 -1.46 4.40
CA LEU A 69 0.48 -0.76 4.52
C LEU A 69 0.37 0.63 5.14
N ALA A 70 -0.79 1.28 5.09
CA ALA A 70 -1.04 2.54 5.81
C ALA A 70 -0.85 2.37 7.34
N ALA A 71 -1.14 1.18 7.86
CA ALA A 71 -0.89 0.82 9.26
C ALA A 71 0.60 0.88 9.66
N ALA A 72 1.54 0.91 8.70
CA ALA A 72 2.96 1.05 8.99
C ALA A 72 3.28 2.34 9.77
N SER A 73 2.48 3.40 9.61
CA SER A 73 2.63 4.68 10.33
C SER A 73 2.56 4.55 11.85
N SER A 74 1.84 3.56 12.37
CA SER A 74 1.62 3.38 13.80
C SER A 74 2.47 2.27 14.43
N LEU A 75 3.35 1.63 13.64
CA LEU A 75 4.13 0.49 14.12
C LEU A 75 5.33 0.93 14.96
N PRO A 76 5.70 0.15 16.00
CA PRO A 76 6.73 0.56 16.96
C PRO A 76 8.17 0.43 16.45
N SER A 77 8.39 -0.13 15.25
CA SER A 77 9.75 -0.33 14.71
C SER A 77 9.77 -0.66 13.22
N LYS A 78 10.92 -0.39 12.58
CA LYS A 78 11.21 -0.83 11.19
C LYS A 78 11.10 -2.36 11.01
N ALA A 79 11.40 -3.13 12.05
CA ALA A 79 11.22 -4.59 12.02
C ALA A 79 9.74 -4.98 11.96
N ALA A 80 8.86 -4.27 12.67
CA ALA A 80 7.42 -4.47 12.59
C ALA A 80 6.89 -4.10 11.19
N VAL A 81 7.37 -3.01 10.59
CA VAL A 81 7.04 -2.63 9.21
C VAL A 81 7.42 -3.74 8.22
N ARG A 82 8.64 -4.31 8.33
CA ARG A 82 9.06 -5.42 7.47
C ARG A 82 8.14 -6.64 7.60
N ARG A 83 7.72 -6.98 8.83
CA ARG A 83 6.77 -8.10 9.06
C ARG A 83 5.41 -7.81 8.44
N LEU A 84 4.88 -6.59 8.59
CA LEU A 84 3.63 -6.18 7.96
C LEU A 84 3.70 -6.34 6.44
N VAL A 85 4.76 -5.84 5.81
CA VAL A 85 4.99 -6.00 4.35
C VAL A 85 5.00 -7.48 3.96
N MET A 86 5.70 -8.33 4.71
CA MET A 86 5.75 -9.77 4.43
C MET A 86 4.38 -10.44 4.54
N VAL A 87 3.56 -10.07 5.53
CA VAL A 87 2.21 -10.60 5.70
C VAL A 87 1.30 -10.15 4.57
N THR A 88 1.34 -8.88 4.18
CA THR A 88 0.58 -8.35 3.05
C THR A 88 0.94 -9.08 1.75
N LEU A 89 2.25 -9.27 1.48
CA LEU A 89 2.72 -10.01 0.30
C LEU A 89 2.33 -11.49 0.33
N ALA A 90 2.32 -12.12 1.50
CA ALA A 90 1.88 -13.50 1.62
C ALA A 90 0.38 -13.65 1.32
N GLY A 91 -0.44 -12.65 1.63
CA GLY A 91 -1.87 -12.63 1.34
C GLY A 91 -2.22 -12.50 -0.16
N LEU A 92 -1.25 -12.11 -0.99
CA LEU A 92 -1.40 -12.01 -2.44
C LEU A 92 -1.07 -13.31 -3.18
N ARG A 93 -0.42 -14.27 -2.50
CA ARG A 93 -0.02 -15.53 -3.15
C ARG A 93 -1.27 -16.32 -3.56
N PRO A 94 -1.21 -17.05 -4.69
CA PRO A 94 -2.31 -17.91 -5.11
C PRO A 94 -2.70 -18.91 -4.02
N PRO A 95 -3.99 -19.25 -3.88
CA PRO A 95 -4.42 -20.35 -3.02
C PRO A 95 -3.75 -21.65 -3.49
N ARG A 96 -3.38 -22.49 -2.51
CA ARG A 96 -2.81 -23.82 -2.78
C ARG A 96 -3.89 -24.84 -3.09
#